data_AF-A0A519I4V9-F1
#
_entry.id   AF-A0A519I4V9-F1
#
_cell.length_a   1.000
_cell.length_b   1.000
_cell.length_c   1.000
_cell.angle_alpha   90.00
_cell.angle_beta   90.00
_cell.angle_gamma   90.00
#
_symmetry.space_group_name_H-M   'P 1'
#
loop_
_entity.id
_entity.type
_entity.pdbx_description
1 polymer ?
#
loop_
_entity_poly.entity_id
_entity_poly.type
_entity_poly.pdbx_seq_one_letter_code
_entity_poly.pdbx_strand_id
1 'polypeptide(L)'
;MNFLRRWHAHHEFRHHFGHGHHGHHFGRDADGFAEHVAARVSAKLDLDDEQQRRLAAWFGQIQQQRDALKGLARGPELSGLIAAEQFPRESAQQLLDAKLDSLRAAGPSLVGSFADFFDSLDSEQRQVLRFMMRRFGRGRHSRDDA
;
A
#
# COMPACT_ATOMS: atom_id res chain seq x y z
N MET A 1 1.72 -2.44 -34.49
CA MET A 1 3.09 -2.21 -33.95
C MET A 1 3.02 -2.22 -32.43
N ASN A 2 3.83 -3.05 -31.76
CA ASN A 2 3.64 -3.41 -30.34
C ASN A 2 4.06 -2.29 -29.37
N PHE A 3 3.11 -1.83 -28.56
CA PHE A 3 3.26 -0.89 -27.44
C PHE A 3 4.44 -1.24 -26.51
N LEU A 4 4.61 -2.53 -26.21
CA LEU A 4 5.71 -3.06 -25.39
C LEU A 4 7.12 -2.81 -25.98
N ARG A 5 7.25 -2.64 -27.31
CA ARG A 5 8.52 -2.28 -27.94
C ARG A 5 8.78 -0.77 -27.91
N ARG A 6 7.75 0.07 -27.93
CA ARG A 6 7.89 1.53 -27.79
C ARG A 6 8.20 1.93 -26.34
N TRP A 7 7.63 1.22 -25.36
CA TRP A 7 7.94 1.41 -23.94
C TRP A 7 9.41 1.08 -23.60
N HIS A 8 9.98 0.02 -24.20
CA HIS A 8 11.41 -0.26 -24.08
C HIS A 8 12.31 0.74 -24.83
N ALA A 9 11.80 1.41 -25.87
CA ALA A 9 12.58 2.37 -26.66
C ALA A 9 12.64 3.77 -26.04
N HIS A 10 11.68 4.14 -25.17
CA HIS A 10 11.65 5.45 -24.50
C HIS A 10 12.17 5.44 -23.05
N HIS A 11 12.34 4.26 -22.44
CA HIS A 11 12.92 4.11 -21.10
C HIS A 11 14.32 3.49 -21.16
N GLU A 12 15.24 4.12 -21.89
CA GLU A 12 16.66 4.00 -21.55
C GLU A 12 16.94 4.85 -20.31
N PHE A 13 16.59 4.31 -19.13
CA PHE A 13 17.17 4.80 -17.88
C PHE A 13 18.65 4.40 -17.87
N ARG A 14 19.49 5.28 -18.42
CA ARG A 14 20.94 5.18 -18.31
C ARG A 14 21.34 5.59 -16.90
N HIS A 15 21.16 4.67 -15.95
CA HIS A 15 21.78 4.76 -14.64
C HIS A 15 23.07 3.94 -14.65
N HIS A 16 24.21 4.62 -14.77
CA HIS A 16 25.47 4.07 -14.31
C HIS A 16 25.44 4.00 -12.77
N PHE A 17 24.99 2.88 -12.21
CA PHE A 17 25.32 2.53 -10.84
C PHE A 17 26.38 1.44 -10.86
N GLY A 18 27.57 1.80 -10.40
CA GLY A 18 28.64 0.88 -10.11
C GLY A 18 28.25 -0.12 -9.00
N HIS A 19 28.99 -1.23 -8.98
CA HIS A 19 28.92 -2.29 -7.99
C HIS A 19 28.87 -1.76 -6.54
N GLY A 20 27.84 -2.15 -5.81
CA GLY A 20 27.74 -1.97 -4.37
C GLY A 20 26.72 -2.93 -3.80
N HIS A 21 27.17 -4.04 -3.23
CA HIS A 21 26.37 -4.92 -2.40
C HIS A 21 25.79 -4.13 -1.21
N HIS A 22 24.53 -3.71 -1.28
CA HIS A 22 23.78 -3.25 -0.12
C HIS A 22 22.40 -3.92 -0.16
N GLY A 23 22.20 -4.89 0.74
CA GLY A 23 20.87 -5.40 1.03
C GLY A 23 20.02 -4.25 1.54
N HIS A 24 19.01 -3.85 0.77
CA HIS A 24 18.01 -2.92 1.26
C HIS A 24 17.27 -3.57 2.42
N HIS A 25 17.61 -3.13 3.64
CA HIS A 25 16.74 -3.25 4.81
C HIS A 25 15.40 -2.58 4.49
N PHE A 26 14.44 -3.32 3.92
CA PHE A 26 13.03 -2.96 3.87
C PHE A 26 12.41 -3.14 5.26
N GLY A 27 12.97 -2.46 6.24
CA GLY A 27 12.51 -2.55 7.60
C GLY A 27 13.02 -1.37 8.41
N ARG A 28 12.25 -0.27 8.43
CA ARG A 28 11.78 0.26 9.72
C ARG A 28 10.67 1.30 9.66
N ASP A 29 10.48 2.03 8.55
CA ASP A 29 9.47 3.09 8.52
C ASP A 29 8.32 2.74 7.57
N ALA A 30 7.28 2.11 8.12
CA ALA A 30 6.02 1.90 7.42
C ALA A 30 5.41 3.25 6.96
N ASP A 31 5.78 4.34 7.60
CA ASP A 31 5.21 5.67 7.39
C ASP A 31 5.67 6.26 6.04
N GLY A 32 6.94 6.08 5.65
CA GLY A 32 7.45 6.49 4.33
C GLY A 32 7.14 5.50 3.20
N PHE A 33 6.71 4.27 3.52
CA PHE A 33 6.41 3.27 2.50
C PHE A 33 5.23 3.66 1.61
N ALA A 34 4.16 4.21 2.20
CA ALA A 34 2.97 4.61 1.45
C ALA A 34 3.29 5.73 0.45
N GLU A 35 4.05 6.74 0.88
CA GLU A 35 4.47 7.87 0.05
C GLU A 35 5.43 7.41 -1.07
N HIS A 36 6.39 6.53 -0.74
CA HIS A 36 7.29 5.94 -1.75
C HIS A 36 6.53 5.12 -2.79
N VAL A 37 5.53 4.33 -2.36
CA VAL A 37 4.68 3.56 -3.27
C VAL A 37 3.84 4.51 -4.14
N ALA A 38 3.26 5.56 -3.57
CA ALA A 38 2.50 6.57 -4.31
C ALA A 38 3.36 7.22 -5.40
N ALA A 39 4.54 7.72 -5.05
CA ALA A 39 5.48 8.32 -6.00
C ALA A 39 5.89 7.36 -7.12
N ARG A 40 6.14 6.09 -6.78
CA ARG A 40 6.48 5.05 -7.75
C ARG A 40 5.31 4.71 -8.68
N VAL A 41 4.08 4.68 -8.16
CA VAL A 41 2.86 4.44 -8.96
C VAL A 41 2.62 5.62 -9.89
N SER A 42 2.71 6.86 -9.40
CA SER A 42 2.57 8.08 -10.20
C SER A 42 3.55 8.12 -11.37
N ALA A 43 4.84 7.91 -11.10
CA ALA A 43 5.87 7.94 -12.14
C ALA A 43 5.72 6.79 -13.16
N LYS A 44 5.17 5.66 -12.73
CA LYS A 44 5.04 4.47 -13.59
C LYS A 44 3.79 4.47 -14.45
N LEU A 45 2.73 5.14 -14.00
CA LEU A 45 1.49 5.32 -14.75
C LEU A 45 1.48 6.62 -15.55
N ASP A 46 2.51 7.46 -15.45
CA ASP A 46 2.56 8.77 -16.09
C ASP A 46 1.29 9.59 -15.79
N LEU A 47 1.00 9.72 -14.49
CA LEU A 47 -0.23 10.36 -14.02
C LEU A 47 -0.19 11.87 -14.22
N ASP A 48 -1.29 12.45 -14.68
CA ASP A 48 -1.48 13.90 -14.66
C ASP A 48 -1.74 14.44 -13.23
N ASP A 49 -1.76 15.77 -13.08
CA ASP A 49 -1.92 16.42 -11.78
C ASP A 49 -3.25 16.10 -11.08
N GLU A 50 -4.32 15.82 -11.83
CA GLU A 50 -5.62 15.45 -11.27
C GLU A 50 -5.61 13.99 -10.78
N GLN A 51 -5.06 13.08 -11.58
CA GLN A 51 -4.88 11.67 -11.25
C GLN A 51 -3.94 11.50 -10.04
N GLN A 52 -2.86 12.28 -9.97
CA GLN A 52 -1.95 12.29 -8.83
C GLN A 52 -2.65 12.76 -7.55
N ARG A 53 -3.49 13.79 -7.61
CA ARG A 53 -4.28 14.26 -6.46
C ARG A 53 -5.25 13.19 -5.96
N ARG A 54 -5.92 12.48 -6.87
CA ARG A 54 -6.82 11.35 -6.52
C ARG A 54 -6.06 10.21 -5.86
N LEU A 55 -4.90 9.86 -6.41
CA LEU A 55 -4.03 8.85 -5.83
C LEU A 55 -3.56 9.24 -4.43
N ALA A 56 -3.12 10.49 -4.24
CA ALA A 56 -2.68 11.01 -2.95
C ALA A 56 -3.82 11.01 -1.92
N ALA A 57 -5.03 11.42 -2.29
CA ALA A 57 -6.21 11.38 -1.43
C ALA A 57 -6.52 9.96 -0.95
N TRP A 58 -6.48 8.99 -1.86
CA TRP A 58 -6.69 7.57 -1.52
C TRP A 58 -5.60 7.05 -0.56
N PHE A 59 -4.32 7.33 -0.81
CA PHE A 59 -3.25 6.96 0.10
C PHE A 59 -3.35 7.67 1.46
N GLY A 60 -3.82 8.91 1.48
CA GLY A 60 -4.10 9.65 2.72
C GLY A 60 -5.14 8.94 3.59
N GLN A 61 -6.21 8.45 2.97
CA GLN A 61 -7.23 7.65 3.68
C GLN A 61 -6.64 6.34 4.22
N ILE A 62 -5.84 5.61 3.43
CA ILE A 62 -5.19 4.39 3.90
C ILE A 62 -4.31 4.68 5.12
N GLN A 63 -3.52 5.74 5.07
CA GLN A 63 -2.62 6.13 6.16
C GLN A 63 -3.41 6.51 7.42
N GLN A 64 -4.46 7.33 7.28
CA GLN A 64 -5.34 7.69 8.39
C GLN A 64 -5.95 6.46 9.06
N GLN A 65 -6.45 5.50 8.28
CA GLN A 65 -7.03 4.27 8.82
C GLN A 65 -5.98 3.38 9.49
N ARG A 66 -4.80 3.25 8.88
CA ARG A 66 -3.68 2.51 9.47
C ARG A 66 -3.27 3.12 10.81
N ASP A 67 -3.19 4.44 10.90
CA ASP A 67 -2.74 5.12 12.12
C ASP A 67 -3.79 5.03 13.23
N ALA A 68 -5.09 5.09 12.89
CA ALA A 68 -6.17 4.78 13.83
C ALA A 68 -6.08 3.35 14.37
N LEU A 69 -5.87 2.36 13.50
CA LEU A 69 -5.70 0.95 13.90
C LEU A 69 -4.42 0.71 14.70
N LYS A 70 -3.32 1.40 14.37
CA LYS A 70 -2.09 1.38 15.17
C LYS A 70 -2.33 1.94 16.57
N GLY A 71 -3.10 3.03 16.70
CA GLY A 71 -3.53 3.58 17.98
C GLY A 71 -4.21 2.53 18.84
N LEU A 72 -5.18 1.80 18.28
CA LEU A 72 -5.86 0.68 18.96
C LEU A 72 -4.97 -0.55 19.21
N ALA A 73 -3.85 -0.70 18.49
CA ALA A 73 -2.95 -1.85 18.59
C ALA A 73 -1.68 -1.59 19.40
N ARG A 74 -1.39 -0.34 19.76
CA ARG A 74 -0.24 0.06 20.58
C ARG A 74 -0.64 1.03 21.70
N GLY A 75 -1.94 1.23 21.87
CA GLY A 75 -2.53 2.09 22.87
C GLY A 75 -2.48 1.51 24.28
N PRO A 76 -2.79 2.33 25.29
CA PRO A 76 -2.82 1.93 26.69
C PRO A 76 -3.77 0.75 26.95
N GLU A 77 -4.79 0.56 26.11
CA GLU A 77 -5.73 -0.56 26.19
C GLU A 77 -5.00 -1.89 26.02
N LEU A 78 -4.19 -2.06 24.96
CA LEU A 78 -3.43 -3.30 24.74
C LEU A 78 -2.37 -3.50 25.83
N SER A 79 -1.69 -2.42 26.23
CA SER A 79 -0.73 -2.49 27.34
C SER A 79 -1.39 -2.96 28.64
N GLY A 80 -2.62 -2.50 28.91
CA GLY A 80 -3.43 -2.93 30.05
C GLY A 80 -3.81 -4.42 29.99
N LEU A 81 -4.15 -4.95 28.81
CA LEU A 81 -4.43 -6.39 28.64
C LEU A 81 -3.22 -7.26 28.99
N ILE A 82 -2.01 -6.80 28.65
CA ILE A 82 -0.76 -7.54 28.86
C ILE A 82 -0.25 -7.39 30.31
N ALA A 83 -0.51 -6.24 30.95
CA ALA A 83 -0.05 -5.95 32.31
C ALA A 83 -0.90 -6.63 33.40
N ALA A 84 -2.07 -7.17 33.07
CA ALA A 84 -2.96 -7.82 34.03
C ALA A 84 -2.39 -9.16 34.54
N GLU A 85 -2.66 -9.51 35.80
CA GLU A 85 -2.26 -10.79 36.40
C GLU A 85 -2.82 -12.01 35.66
N GLN A 86 -4.02 -11.86 35.09
CA GLN A 86 -4.69 -12.83 34.25
C GLN A 86 -5.20 -12.13 32.99
N PHE A 87 -5.10 -12.80 31.84
CA PHE A 87 -5.48 -12.21 30.57
C PHE A 87 -7.00 -11.91 30.52
N PRO A 88 -7.41 -10.62 30.43
CA PRO A 88 -8.81 -10.23 30.48
C PRO A 88 -9.46 -10.42 29.09
N ARG A 89 -9.98 -11.63 28.87
CA ARG A 89 -10.53 -12.07 27.58
C ARG A 89 -11.65 -11.17 27.04
N GLU A 90 -12.54 -10.68 27.92
CA GLU A 90 -13.66 -9.81 27.53
C GLU A 90 -13.16 -8.47 26.98
N SER A 91 -12.22 -7.82 27.68
CA SER A 91 -11.59 -6.57 27.23
C SER A 91 -10.82 -6.75 25.92
N ALA A 92 -10.16 -7.89 25.73
CA ALA A 92 -9.51 -8.22 24.47
C ALA A 92 -10.51 -8.37 23.32
N GLN A 93 -11.68 -8.98 23.57
CA GLN A 93 -12.75 -9.11 22.59
C GLN A 93 -13.32 -7.74 22.22
N GLN A 94 -13.58 -6.87 23.20
CA GLN A 94 -14.04 -5.50 22.96
C GLN A 94 -13.06 -4.70 22.09
N LEU A 95 -11.75 -4.85 22.32
CA LEU A 95 -10.72 -4.20 21.52
C LEU A 95 -10.70 -4.72 20.06
N LEU A 96 -10.95 -6.01 19.85
CA LEU A 96 -11.09 -6.59 18.51
C LEU A 96 -12.35 -6.04 17.81
N ASP A 97 -13.48 -6.02 18.50
CA ASP A 97 -14.75 -5.55 17.96
C ASP A 97 -14.64 -4.08 17.53
N ALA A 98 -14.01 -3.23 18.35
CA ALA A 98 -13.73 -1.83 18.02
C ALA A 98 -12.89 -1.67 16.73
N LYS A 99 -11.91 -2.57 16.51
CA LYS A 99 -11.10 -2.56 15.27
C LYS A 99 -11.93 -2.98 14.06
N LEU A 100 -12.76 -4.01 14.21
CA LEU A 100 -13.62 -4.49 13.13
C LEU A 100 -14.65 -3.43 12.75
N ASP A 101 -15.24 -2.73 13.72
CA ASP A 101 -16.22 -1.68 13.47
C ASP A 101 -15.58 -0.46 12.81
N SER A 102 -14.36 -0.09 13.22
CA SER A 102 -13.58 0.95 12.55
C SER A 102 -13.31 0.60 11.08
N LEU A 103 -12.92 -0.65 10.80
CA LEU A 103 -12.71 -1.14 9.44
C LEU A 103 -14.00 -1.15 8.62
N ARG A 104 -15.11 -1.60 9.21
CA ARG A 104 -16.44 -1.61 8.55
C ARG A 104 -16.90 -0.19 8.21
N ALA A 105 -16.69 0.78 9.10
CA ALA A 105 -17.05 2.17 8.88
C ALA A 105 -16.21 2.82 7.77
N ALA A 106 -14.91 2.52 7.69
CA ALA A 106 -14.00 3.11 6.71
C ALA A 106 -14.06 2.45 5.32
N GLY A 107 -14.44 1.17 5.25
CA GLY A 107 -14.40 0.36 4.03
C GLY A 107 -15.06 1.01 2.81
N PRO A 108 -16.31 1.50 2.89
CA PRO A 108 -16.99 2.12 1.74
C PRO A 108 -16.25 3.34 1.17
N SER A 109 -15.72 4.21 2.04
CA SER A 109 -14.99 5.42 1.62
C SER A 109 -13.66 5.07 0.92
N LEU A 110 -12.95 4.06 1.42
CA LEU A 110 -11.70 3.60 0.82
C LEU A 110 -11.92 3.00 -0.57
N VAL A 111 -13.01 2.22 -0.73
CA VAL A 111 -13.40 1.65 -2.03
C VAL A 111 -13.83 2.75 -3.00
N GLY A 112 -14.66 3.70 -2.55
CA GLY A 112 -15.11 4.82 -3.38
C GLY A 112 -13.94 5.65 -3.92
N SER A 113 -13.01 6.05 -3.04
CA SER A 113 -11.86 6.88 -3.45
C SER A 113 -10.90 6.13 -4.37
N PHE A 114 -10.76 4.81 -4.21
CA PHE A 114 -10.02 4.00 -5.18
C PHE A 114 -10.72 3.93 -6.53
N ALA A 115 -12.04 3.78 -6.55
CA ALA A 115 -12.82 3.77 -7.78
C ALA A 115 -12.67 5.09 -8.53
N ASP A 116 -12.78 6.23 -7.83
CA ASP A 116 -12.59 7.56 -8.42
C ASP A 116 -11.19 7.74 -9.04
N PHE A 117 -10.15 7.21 -8.40
CA PHE A 117 -8.81 7.18 -8.98
C PHE A 117 -8.76 6.27 -10.21
N PHE A 118 -9.24 5.03 -10.10
CA PHE A 118 -9.19 4.06 -11.20
C PHE A 118 -9.97 4.52 -12.43
N ASP A 119 -11.13 5.13 -12.23
CA ASP A 119 -11.98 5.62 -13.30
C ASP A 119 -11.39 6.84 -14.00
N SER A 120 -10.55 7.62 -13.31
CA SER A 120 -9.79 8.72 -13.91
C SER A 120 -8.64 8.26 -14.83
N LEU A 121 -8.22 6.99 -14.74
CA LEU A 121 -7.15 6.44 -15.58
C LEU A 121 -7.66 6.12 -17.00
N ASP A 122 -6.82 6.33 -17.99
CA ASP A 122 -7.08 5.90 -19.37
C ASP A 122 -6.86 4.37 -19.56
N SER A 123 -7.09 3.89 -20.77
CA SER A 123 -6.96 2.45 -21.07
C SER A 123 -5.52 1.91 -20.99
N GLU A 124 -4.52 2.73 -21.31
CA GLU A 124 -3.11 2.37 -21.27
C GLU A 124 -2.62 2.31 -19.81
N GLN A 125 -2.92 3.35 -19.03
CA GLN A 125 -2.61 3.44 -17.61
C GLN A 125 -3.24 2.27 -16.83
N ARG A 126 -4.51 1.93 -17.11
CA ARG A 126 -5.17 0.74 -16.52
C ARG A 126 -4.45 -0.56 -16.87
N GLN A 127 -3.93 -0.69 -18.10
CA GLN A 127 -3.18 -1.88 -18.51
C GLN A 127 -1.85 -1.98 -17.75
N VAL A 128 -1.12 -0.86 -17.59
CA VAL A 128 0.11 -0.80 -16.80
C VAL A 128 -0.16 -1.14 -15.33
N LEU A 129 -1.23 -0.60 -14.75
CA LEU A 129 -1.65 -0.90 -13.38
C LEU A 129 -1.93 -2.41 -13.19
N ARG A 130 -2.64 -3.05 -14.12
CA ARG A 130 -2.88 -4.51 -14.10
C ARG A 130 -1.58 -5.31 -14.22
N PHE A 131 -0.67 -4.89 -15.08
CA PHE A 131 0.64 -5.53 -15.24
C PHE A 131 1.46 -5.44 -13.94
N MET A 132 1.45 -4.27 -13.29
CA MET A 132 2.08 -4.06 -11.99
C MET A 132 1.51 -5.02 -10.94
N MET A 133 0.18 -5.08 -10.77
CA MET A 133 -0.46 -5.96 -9.79
C MET A 133 -0.11 -7.44 -10.01
N ARG A 134 -0.10 -7.90 -11.27
CA ARG A 134 0.30 -9.27 -11.61
C ARG A 134 1.75 -9.57 -11.23
N ARG A 135 2.66 -8.60 -11.37
CA ARG A 135 4.07 -8.77 -11.01
C ARG A 135 4.28 -8.82 -9.50
N PHE A 136 3.53 -8.04 -8.72
CA PHE A 136 3.60 -8.08 -7.26
C PHE A 136 3.04 -9.40 -6.68
N GLY A 137 2.06 -10.03 -7.35
CA GLY A 137 1.48 -11.30 -6.91
C GLY A 137 2.37 -12.55 -7.11
N ARG A 138 3.32 -12.54 -8.05
CA ARG A 138 4.18 -13.70 -8.34
C ARG A 138 5.36 -13.91 -7.38
N GLY A 139 5.65 -12.95 -6.50
CA GLY A 139 6.78 -13.03 -5.56
C GLY A 139 6.56 -13.92 -4.33
N ARG A 140 5.38 -14.53 -4.16
CA ARG A 140 5.02 -15.31 -2.95
C ARG A 140 4.81 -16.81 -3.19
N HIS A 141 5.05 -17.34 -4.40
CA HIS A 141 4.80 -18.74 -4.77
C HIS A 141 6.06 -19.55 -5.14
N SER A 142 7.27 -19.11 -4.76
CA SER A 142 8.51 -19.80 -5.13
C SER A 142 9.31 -20.28 -3.91
N ARG A 143 8.64 -20.84 -2.90
CA ARG A 143 9.32 -21.36 -1.70
C ARG A 143 8.85 -22.72 -1.19
N ASP A 144 7.99 -23.43 -1.91
CA ASP A 144 7.44 -24.73 -1.48
C ASP A 144 7.85 -25.93 -2.35
N ASP A 145 8.90 -25.82 -3.15
CA ASP A 145 9.52 -26.96 -3.85
C ASP A 145 11.00 -27.08 -3.45
N ALA A 146 11.25 -27.71 -2.29
CA ALA A 146 12.56 -28.23 -1.88
C ALA A 146 12.37 -29.51 -1.05
#